data_AF-A0A2I1H8T9-F1
#
_entry.id   AF-A0A2I1H8T9-F1
#
_cell.length_a   1.000
_cell.length_b   1.000
_cell.length_c   1.000
_cell.angle_alpha   90.00
_cell.angle_beta   90.00
_cell.angle_gamma   90.00
#
_symmetry.space_group_name_H-M   'P 1'
#
loop_
_entity.id
_entity.type
_entity.pdbx_description
1 polymer ?
#
loop_
_entity_poly.entity_id
_entity_poly.type
_entity_poly.pdbx_seq_one_letter_code
_entity_poly.pdbx_strand_id
1 'polypeptide(L)'
;HTGWNIVKPHIVARFGQSKDLGYRTFLDLLDNLVPATLDVYAILFRGNNFDQYIETVFRLWTVMRRFGRKNYDKVMLAFMSDIQYWIYIQHPIINTLKSQLHIFDEYPVENFHSLVRRNTSGKVTAGEWLRRDAIFIDYNQNDNEFARFFASKRSYPYTKKNLDLMTKRAAIFLLQFFEKIWINQGKAERKIEGARIKKIYYYLPPLTKRLPIGALPMGYSSSHPPSQDQFCDYCNNNFNNYGYVLICGHAYHQECFM
;
A
#
# COMPACT_ATOMS: atom_id res chain seq x y z
N HIS A 1 -1.96 1.65 11.63
CA HIS A 1 -0.58 1.14 11.75
C HIS A 1 -0.08 1.11 13.20
N THR A 2 -0.28 2.18 13.99
CA THR A 2 0.14 2.24 15.42
C THR A 2 -0.28 1.03 16.28
N GLY A 3 -1.53 0.59 16.18
CA GLY A 3 -2.02 -0.58 16.94
C GLY A 3 -1.28 -1.87 16.58
N TRP A 4 -0.86 -2.04 15.32
CA TRP A 4 -0.05 -3.17 14.88
C TRP A 4 1.35 -3.12 15.49
N ASN A 5 2.00 -1.96 15.50
CA ASN A 5 3.35 -1.79 16.06
C ASN A 5 3.42 -2.14 17.55
N ILE A 6 2.33 -1.98 18.30
CA ILE A 6 2.24 -2.40 19.71
C ILE A 6 2.27 -3.92 19.84
N VAL A 7 1.53 -4.64 19.00
CA VAL A 7 1.31 -6.09 19.17
C VAL A 7 2.28 -6.95 18.37
N LYS A 8 2.89 -6.37 17.33
CA LYS A 8 3.82 -7.03 16.42
C LYS A 8 4.93 -7.79 17.17
N PRO A 9 5.64 -7.23 18.16
CA PRO A 9 6.72 -7.96 18.83
C PRO A 9 6.23 -9.25 19.50
N HIS A 10 5.04 -9.21 20.12
CA HIS A 10 4.42 -10.37 20.77
C HIS A 10 3.98 -11.42 19.76
N ILE A 11 3.41 -11.00 18.63
CA ILE A 11 2.95 -11.90 17.57
C ILE A 11 4.16 -12.55 16.89
N VAL A 12 5.18 -11.77 16.52
CA VAL A 12 6.42 -12.29 15.92
C VAL A 12 7.13 -13.26 16.87
N ALA A 13 7.20 -12.95 18.17
CA ALA A 13 7.77 -13.86 19.17
C ALA A 13 6.98 -15.17 19.27
N ARG A 14 5.63 -15.11 19.20
CA ARG A 14 4.77 -16.29 19.28
C ARG A 14 4.87 -17.19 18.04
N PHE A 15 4.86 -16.59 16.85
CA PHE A 15 4.91 -17.35 15.60
C PHE A 15 6.34 -17.74 15.19
N GLY A 16 7.36 -17.04 15.69
CA GLY A 16 8.77 -17.33 15.39
C GLY A 16 9.04 -17.43 13.90
N GLN A 17 9.76 -18.48 13.50
CA GLN A 17 10.06 -18.81 12.09
C GLN A 17 8.94 -19.64 11.42
N SER A 18 7.67 -19.44 11.80
CA SER A 18 6.54 -20.17 11.19
C SER A 18 6.37 -19.83 9.71
N LYS A 19 6.20 -20.85 8.86
CA LYS A 19 5.79 -20.71 7.45
C LYS A 19 4.28 -20.70 7.24
N ASP A 20 3.48 -20.67 8.31
CA ASP A 20 2.03 -20.72 8.22
C ASP A 20 1.50 -19.65 7.24
N LEU A 21 0.72 -20.11 6.26
CA LEU A 21 0.21 -19.25 5.19
C LEU A 21 -0.65 -18.11 5.73
N GLY A 22 -1.49 -18.36 6.73
CA GLY A 22 -2.33 -17.33 7.36
C GLY A 22 -1.46 -16.24 7.97
N TYR A 23 -0.55 -16.63 8.85
CA TYR A 23 0.40 -15.74 9.50
C TYR A 23 1.19 -14.91 8.48
N ARG A 24 1.82 -15.55 7.49
CA ARG A 24 2.66 -14.86 6.49
C ARG A 24 1.87 -13.89 5.64
N THR A 25 0.62 -14.23 5.28
CA THR A 25 -0.26 -13.35 4.51
C THR A 25 -0.59 -12.07 5.28
N PHE A 26 -0.97 -12.19 6.55
CA PHE A 26 -1.33 -11.02 7.34
C PHE A 26 -0.12 -10.23 7.83
N LEU A 27 1.03 -10.87 7.98
CA LEU A 27 2.30 -10.20 8.22
C LEU A 27 2.68 -9.32 7.02
N ASP A 28 2.71 -9.86 5.78
CA ASP A 28 2.96 -9.06 4.57
C ASP A 28 1.95 -7.92 4.41
N LEU A 29 0.67 -8.18 4.70
CA LEU A 29 -0.36 -7.14 4.65
C LEU A 29 -0.05 -5.96 5.59
N LEU A 30 0.28 -6.25 6.85
CA LEU A 30 0.41 -5.22 7.90
C LEU A 30 1.78 -4.55 7.93
N ASP A 31 2.85 -5.28 7.60
CA ASP A 31 4.22 -4.77 7.59
C ASP A 31 4.60 -4.08 6.27
N ASN A 32 4.03 -4.53 5.15
CA ASN A 32 4.46 -4.08 3.83
C ASN A 32 3.35 -3.35 3.10
N LEU A 33 2.21 -4.01 2.84
CA LEU A 33 1.20 -3.46 1.93
C LEU A 33 0.47 -2.23 2.49
N VAL A 34 0.00 -2.30 3.74
CA VAL A 34 -0.75 -1.22 4.37
C VAL A 34 0.12 0.04 4.54
N PRO A 35 1.35 -0.04 5.10
CA PRO A 35 2.23 1.13 5.19
C PRO A 35 2.56 1.69 3.82
N ALA A 36 2.98 0.86 2.85
CA ALA A 36 3.32 1.33 1.52
C ALA A 36 2.15 2.10 0.86
N THR A 37 0.91 1.63 1.02
CA THR A 37 -0.25 2.26 0.41
C THR A 37 -0.65 3.57 1.11
N LEU A 38 -0.56 3.62 2.43
CA LEU A 38 -0.96 4.81 3.20
C LEU A 38 0.12 5.90 3.20
N ASP A 39 1.39 5.51 3.26
CA ASP A 39 2.49 6.43 3.50
C ASP A 39 3.05 7.02 2.19
N VAL A 40 2.88 6.33 1.05
CA VAL A 40 3.44 6.76 -0.25
C VAL A 40 3.10 8.21 -0.59
N TYR A 41 1.84 8.62 -0.42
CA TYR A 41 1.45 10.00 -0.67
C TYR A 41 1.56 10.86 0.59
N ALA A 42 0.92 10.42 1.69
CA ALA A 42 0.73 11.25 2.88
C ALA A 42 2.03 11.59 3.61
N ILE A 43 3.05 10.73 3.52
CA ILE A 43 4.33 10.88 4.21
C ILE A 43 5.46 11.07 3.22
N LEU A 44 5.59 10.19 2.22
CA LEU A 44 6.78 10.18 1.36
C LEU A 44 6.72 11.29 0.31
N PHE A 45 5.64 11.35 -0.46
CA PHE A 45 5.45 12.38 -1.48
C PHE A 45 5.38 13.79 -0.86
N ARG A 46 4.44 13.98 0.09
CA ARG A 46 4.23 15.28 0.76
C ARG A 46 5.41 15.70 1.64
N GLY A 47 6.15 14.74 2.18
CA GLY A 47 7.35 14.97 2.99
C GLY A 47 8.63 15.10 2.17
N ASN A 48 8.54 15.11 0.83
CA ASN A 48 9.68 15.31 -0.06
C ASN A 48 10.77 14.21 0.03
N ASN A 49 10.38 13.00 0.40
CA ASN A 49 11.27 11.85 0.58
C ASN A 49 11.37 11.06 -0.73
N PHE A 50 12.10 11.61 -1.71
CA PHE A 50 12.13 11.09 -3.08
C PHE A 50 12.61 9.64 -3.18
N ASP A 51 13.74 9.28 -2.55
CA ASP A 51 14.32 7.94 -2.71
C ASP A 51 13.40 6.85 -2.12
N GLN A 52 12.88 7.08 -0.90
CA GLN A 52 11.91 6.17 -0.29
C GLN A 52 10.58 6.15 -1.08
N TYR A 53 10.16 7.27 -1.67
CA TYR A 53 8.98 7.31 -2.52
C TYR A 53 9.15 6.40 -3.74
N ILE A 54 10.27 6.49 -4.45
CA ILE A 54 10.55 5.62 -5.62
C ILE A 54 10.60 4.15 -5.21
N GLU A 55 11.28 3.82 -4.11
CA GLU A 55 11.31 2.45 -3.59
C GLU A 55 9.90 1.93 -3.25
N THR A 56 9.07 2.77 -2.63
CA THR A 56 7.69 2.42 -2.28
C THR A 56 6.81 2.26 -3.52
N VAL A 57 6.99 3.10 -4.54
CA VAL A 57 6.29 2.96 -5.83
C VAL A 57 6.67 1.64 -6.50
N PHE A 58 7.95 1.24 -6.47
CA PHE A 58 8.36 -0.06 -6.99
C PHE A 58 7.71 -1.22 -6.23
N ARG A 59 7.66 -1.16 -4.89
CA ARG A 59 6.96 -2.15 -4.07
C ARG A 59 5.47 -2.21 -4.43
N LEU A 60 4.79 -1.06 -4.53
CA LEU A 60 3.39 -0.99 -4.93
C LEU A 60 3.17 -1.52 -6.36
N TRP A 61 4.11 -1.28 -7.27
CA TRP A 61 4.05 -1.85 -8.61
C TRP A 61 4.03 -3.39 -8.59
N THR A 62 4.90 -4.02 -7.79
CA THR A 62 4.89 -5.49 -7.64
C THR A 62 3.55 -6.01 -7.11
N VAL A 63 2.91 -5.26 -6.22
CA VAL A 63 1.57 -5.56 -5.70
C VAL A 63 0.52 -5.43 -6.80
N MET A 64 0.52 -4.34 -7.56
CA MET A 64 -0.44 -4.15 -8.67
C MET A 64 -0.31 -5.25 -9.72
N ARG A 65 0.92 -5.66 -10.00
CA ARG A 65 1.23 -6.79 -10.87
C ARG A 65 0.67 -8.10 -10.30
N ARG A 66 0.94 -8.38 -9.02
CA ARG A 66 0.44 -9.55 -8.28
C ARG A 66 -1.10 -9.63 -8.29
N PHE A 67 -1.80 -8.50 -8.14
CA PHE A 67 -3.26 -8.43 -8.21
C PHE A 67 -3.84 -8.40 -9.63
N GLY A 68 -3.00 -8.37 -10.68
CA GLY A 68 -3.46 -8.33 -12.08
C GLY A 68 -4.09 -6.99 -12.48
N ARG A 69 -3.68 -5.88 -11.85
CA ARG A 69 -4.22 -4.54 -12.07
C ARG A 69 -3.51 -3.84 -13.25
N LYS A 70 -3.89 -4.24 -14.47
CA LYS A 70 -3.27 -3.87 -15.76
C LYS A 70 -3.08 -2.36 -16.05
N ASN A 71 -3.86 -1.50 -15.40
CA ASN A 71 -3.74 -0.05 -15.60
C ASN A 71 -2.73 0.54 -14.62
N TYR A 72 -2.79 0.09 -13.36
CA TYR A 72 -1.93 0.58 -12.29
C TYR A 72 -0.50 0.03 -12.40
N ASP A 73 -0.33 -1.22 -12.81
CA ASP A 73 1.02 -1.78 -13.02
C ASP A 73 1.75 -1.06 -14.17
N LYS A 74 1.06 -0.71 -15.26
CA LYS A 74 1.64 0.05 -16.38
C LYS A 74 1.98 1.49 -16.01
N VAL A 75 1.08 2.20 -15.32
CA VAL A 75 1.32 3.62 -14.95
C VAL A 75 2.51 3.74 -14.01
N MET A 76 2.61 2.88 -13.00
CA MET A 76 3.76 2.89 -12.09
C MET A 76 5.05 2.53 -12.82
N LEU A 77 5.02 1.58 -13.77
CA LEU A 77 6.19 1.21 -14.55
C LEU A 77 6.63 2.33 -15.50
N ALA A 78 5.69 3.01 -16.16
CA ALA A 78 5.98 4.16 -17.01
C ALA A 78 6.64 5.29 -16.20
N PHE A 79 6.08 5.62 -15.03
CA PHE A 79 6.68 6.59 -14.13
C PHE A 79 8.11 6.21 -13.71
N MET A 80 8.35 4.95 -13.30
CA MET A 80 9.70 4.49 -12.97
C MET A 80 10.66 4.54 -14.16
N SER A 81 10.18 4.21 -15.36
CA SER A 81 10.95 4.31 -16.61
C SER A 81 11.36 5.75 -16.90
N ASP A 82 10.44 6.70 -16.75
CA ASP A 82 10.72 8.13 -16.96
C ASP A 82 11.77 8.64 -15.97
N ILE A 83 11.64 8.28 -14.69
CA ILE A 83 12.63 8.62 -13.66
C ILE A 83 14.02 8.07 -14.02
N GLN A 84 14.11 6.80 -14.41
CA GLN A 84 15.38 6.19 -14.81
C GLN A 84 15.97 6.87 -16.05
N TYR A 85 15.15 7.15 -17.06
CA TYR A 85 15.57 7.85 -18.26
C TYR A 85 16.10 9.25 -17.96
N TRP A 86 15.40 10.03 -17.13
CA TRP A 86 15.83 11.36 -16.73
C TRP A 86 17.10 11.34 -15.88
N ILE A 87 17.30 10.32 -15.04
CA ILE A 87 18.58 10.12 -14.33
C ILE A 87 19.70 9.88 -15.34
N TYR A 88 19.47 8.98 -16.31
CA TYR A 88 20.46 8.61 -17.32
C TYR A 88 20.93 9.80 -18.16
N ILE A 89 20.00 10.62 -18.67
CA ILE A 89 20.33 11.80 -19.47
C ILE A 89 20.70 13.04 -18.62
N GLN A 90 20.74 12.90 -17.29
CA GLN A 90 20.99 13.99 -16.34
C GLN A 90 20.02 15.18 -16.52
N HIS A 91 18.74 14.87 -16.77
CA HIS A 91 17.74 15.90 -16.98
C HIS A 91 17.55 16.74 -15.70
N PRO A 92 17.49 18.09 -15.79
CA PRO A 92 17.34 18.97 -14.62
C PRO A 92 16.12 18.66 -13.74
N ILE A 93 15.05 18.09 -14.31
CA ILE A 93 13.85 17.69 -13.59
C ILE A 93 14.13 16.72 -12.43
N ILE A 94 15.17 15.89 -12.52
CA ILE A 94 15.52 14.98 -11.42
C ILE A 94 15.96 15.76 -10.19
N ASN A 95 16.67 16.86 -10.36
CA ASN A 95 17.06 17.70 -9.23
C ASN A 95 15.82 18.35 -8.59
N THR A 96 14.86 18.79 -9.41
CA THR A 96 13.58 19.31 -8.92
C THR A 96 12.77 18.23 -8.20
N LEU A 97 12.67 17.01 -8.74
CA LEU A 97 11.93 15.92 -8.09
C LEU A 97 12.60 15.48 -6.79
N LYS A 98 13.94 15.42 -6.74
CA LYS A 98 14.68 15.09 -5.51
C LYS A 98 14.53 16.14 -4.42
N SER A 99 14.51 17.41 -4.82
CA SER A 99 14.49 18.53 -3.87
C SER A 99 13.08 19.02 -3.54
N GLN A 100 12.09 18.81 -4.40
CA GLN A 100 10.77 19.42 -4.35
C GLN A 100 9.66 18.49 -4.91
N LEU A 101 9.73 17.18 -4.71
CA LEU A 101 8.71 16.20 -5.11
C LEU A 101 7.27 16.66 -4.82
N HIS A 102 7.05 17.19 -3.62
CA HIS A 102 5.73 17.58 -3.12
C HIS A 102 5.02 18.68 -3.93
N ILE A 103 5.73 19.42 -4.79
CA ILE A 103 5.14 20.48 -5.61
C ILE A 103 4.36 19.92 -6.81
N PHE A 104 4.64 18.67 -7.19
CA PHE A 104 3.97 17.97 -8.31
C PHE A 104 2.62 17.39 -7.88
N ASP A 105 1.85 18.15 -7.12
CA ASP A 105 0.54 17.77 -6.58
C ASP A 105 -0.57 18.20 -7.54
N GLU A 106 -1.54 17.34 -7.80
CA GLU A 106 -2.71 17.67 -8.63
C GLU A 106 -3.75 18.47 -7.82
N TYR A 107 -3.69 18.41 -6.49
CA TYR A 107 -4.67 19.05 -5.61
C TYR A 107 -4.91 20.54 -5.91
N PRO A 108 -3.90 21.39 -6.15
CA PRO A 108 -4.12 22.79 -6.55
C PRO A 108 -4.94 22.90 -7.83
N VAL A 109 -4.67 22.04 -8.81
CA VAL A 109 -5.36 22.00 -10.11
C VAL A 109 -6.80 21.53 -9.92
N GLU A 110 -7.03 20.41 -9.22
CA GLU A 110 -8.38 19.91 -8.93
C GLU A 110 -9.23 20.91 -8.14
N ASN A 111 -8.63 21.56 -7.14
CA ASN A 111 -9.30 22.58 -6.34
C ASN A 111 -9.69 23.78 -7.20
N PHE A 112 -8.77 24.26 -8.05
CA PHE A 112 -9.06 25.33 -8.99
C PHE A 112 -10.17 24.95 -9.98
N HIS A 113 -10.14 23.77 -10.59
CA HIS A 113 -11.23 23.28 -11.44
C HIS A 113 -12.56 23.21 -10.71
N SER A 114 -12.56 22.89 -9.41
CA SER A 114 -13.77 22.88 -8.59
C SER A 114 -14.29 24.29 -8.29
N LEU A 115 -13.39 25.26 -8.05
CA LEU A 115 -13.74 26.67 -7.91
C LEU A 115 -14.33 27.24 -9.21
N VAL A 116 -13.71 26.96 -10.35
CA VAL A 116 -14.22 27.35 -11.67
C VAL A 116 -15.62 26.78 -11.88
N ARG A 117 -15.81 25.46 -11.72
CA ARG A 117 -17.13 24.81 -11.87
C ARG A 117 -18.21 25.39 -10.97
N ARG A 118 -17.87 25.78 -9.73
CA ARG A 118 -18.83 26.37 -8.79
C ARG A 118 -19.27 27.77 -9.19
N ASN A 119 -18.36 28.56 -9.75
CA ASN A 119 -18.59 29.97 -10.07
C ASN A 119 -19.04 30.19 -11.53
N THR A 120 -18.89 29.19 -12.40
CA THR A 120 -19.38 29.24 -13.78
C THR A 120 -20.73 28.54 -13.88
N SER A 121 -21.73 29.18 -14.51
CA SER A 121 -23.01 28.54 -14.77
C SER A 121 -22.94 27.61 -15.99
N GLY A 122 -23.83 26.61 -16.08
CA GLY A 122 -23.96 25.75 -17.27
C GLY A 122 -24.35 26.47 -18.57
N LYS A 123 -24.52 27.80 -18.53
CA LYS A 123 -24.81 28.66 -19.69
C LYS A 123 -23.55 29.25 -20.34
N VAL A 124 -22.36 29.06 -19.75
CA VAL A 124 -21.09 29.49 -20.35
C VAL A 124 -20.71 28.48 -21.45
N THR A 125 -21.06 28.77 -22.70
CA THR A 125 -20.88 27.86 -23.84
C THR A 125 -19.64 28.16 -24.69
N ALA A 126 -18.99 29.32 -24.50
CA ALA A 126 -17.80 29.72 -25.24
C ALA A 126 -16.55 29.77 -24.36
N GLY A 127 -15.45 29.20 -24.85
CA GLY A 127 -14.21 28.98 -24.09
C GLY A 127 -13.51 30.27 -23.63
N GLU A 128 -13.69 31.39 -24.34
CA GLU A 128 -13.12 32.68 -23.95
C GLU A 128 -13.73 33.23 -22.65
N TRP A 129 -15.04 33.06 -22.46
CA TRP A 129 -15.73 33.47 -21.23
C TRP A 129 -15.30 32.61 -20.05
N LEU A 130 -15.17 31.31 -20.27
CA LEU A 130 -14.64 30.40 -19.26
C LEU A 130 -13.22 30.78 -18.85
N ARG A 131 -12.35 31.14 -19.81
CA ARG A 131 -11.00 31.62 -19.56
C ARG A 131 -11.01 32.92 -18.75
N ARG A 132 -11.86 33.88 -19.10
CA ARG A 132 -11.98 35.15 -18.38
C ARG A 132 -12.42 34.93 -16.92
N ASP A 133 -13.43 34.10 -16.71
CA ASP A 133 -13.95 33.78 -15.38
C ASP A 133 -12.90 33.03 -14.55
N ALA A 134 -12.16 32.09 -15.15
CA ALA A 134 -11.07 31.39 -14.49
C ALA A 134 -9.94 32.35 -14.05
N ILE A 135 -9.52 33.29 -14.91
CA ILE A 135 -8.51 34.32 -14.55
C ILE A 135 -9.01 35.19 -13.40
N PHE A 136 -10.28 35.61 -13.45
CA PHE A 136 -10.87 36.41 -12.38
C PHE A 136 -10.92 35.62 -11.06
N ILE A 137 -11.31 34.35 -11.08
CA ILE A 137 -11.32 33.49 -9.89
C ILE A 137 -9.91 33.31 -9.32
N ASP A 138 -8.92 33.04 -10.17
CA ASP A 138 -7.52 32.86 -9.74
C ASP A 138 -6.95 34.14 -9.09
N TYR A 139 -7.22 35.30 -9.69
CA TYR A 139 -6.81 36.59 -9.15
C TYR A 139 -7.44 36.85 -7.77
N ASN A 140 -8.73 36.56 -7.61
CA ASN A 140 -9.48 36.82 -6.38
C ASN A 140 -9.42 35.69 -5.34
N GLN A 141 -8.77 34.54 -5.63
CA GLN A 141 -8.81 33.37 -4.74
C GLN A 141 -8.13 33.62 -3.39
N ASN A 142 -7.16 34.55 -3.36
CA ASN A 142 -6.41 34.94 -2.17
C ASN A 142 -6.99 36.19 -1.48
N ASP A 143 -7.84 36.96 -2.17
CA ASP A 143 -8.42 38.24 -1.73
C ASP A 143 -9.69 38.10 -0.89
N ASN A 144 -9.84 36.98 -0.20
CA ASN A 144 -11.02 36.70 0.62
C ASN A 144 -10.67 36.57 2.11
N GLU A 145 -9.91 37.54 2.64
CA GLU A 145 -9.62 37.66 4.08
C GLU A 145 -10.91 37.59 4.91
N PHE A 146 -11.97 38.29 4.47
CA PHE A 146 -13.29 38.26 5.11
C PHE A 146 -13.84 36.83 5.21
N ALA A 147 -13.87 36.08 4.10
CA ALA A 147 -14.36 34.70 4.11
C ALA A 147 -13.45 33.75 4.92
N ARG A 148 -12.13 34.01 5.02
CA ARG A 148 -11.22 33.21 5.86
C ARG A 148 -11.53 33.33 7.36
N PHE A 149 -12.06 34.47 7.82
CA PHE A 149 -12.51 34.62 9.21
C PHE A 149 -13.77 33.80 9.53
N PHE A 150 -14.63 33.57 8.54
CA PHE A 150 -15.85 32.74 8.69
C PHE A 150 -15.68 31.30 8.20
N ALA A 151 -14.60 30.98 7.50
CA ALA A 151 -14.27 29.64 7.08
C ALA A 151 -14.02 28.79 8.33
N SER A 152 -14.84 27.76 8.52
CA SER A 152 -14.65 26.84 9.63
C SER A 152 -13.24 26.24 9.54
N LYS A 153 -12.43 26.45 10.57
CA LYS A 153 -11.18 25.70 10.71
C LYS A 153 -11.60 24.23 10.76
N ARG A 154 -11.30 23.47 9.69
CA ARG A 154 -11.50 22.02 9.69
C ARG A 154 -10.59 21.44 10.75
N SER A 155 -11.11 21.27 11.96
CA SER A 155 -10.41 20.55 13.00
C SER A 155 -10.43 19.08 12.64
N TYR A 156 -9.29 18.42 12.82
CA TYR A 156 -9.26 16.97 12.70
C TYR A 156 -10.27 16.39 13.71
N PRO A 157 -11.20 15.52 13.29
CA PRO A 157 -12.37 15.16 14.11
C PRO A 157 -12.02 14.33 15.35
N TYR A 158 -10.78 13.83 15.44
CA TYR A 158 -10.33 13.00 16.56
C TYR A 158 -9.35 13.75 17.46
N THR A 159 -9.64 13.74 18.75
CA THR A 159 -8.68 14.19 19.77
C THR A 159 -7.56 13.16 19.96
N LYS A 160 -6.45 13.57 20.57
CA LYS A 160 -5.36 12.63 20.96
C LYS A 160 -5.88 11.45 21.79
N LYS A 161 -6.84 11.70 22.69
CA LYS A 161 -7.48 10.66 23.52
C LYS A 161 -8.29 9.67 22.65
N ASN A 162 -9.01 10.17 21.64
CA ASN A 162 -9.74 9.32 20.71
C ASN A 162 -8.78 8.43 19.91
N LEU A 163 -7.67 8.99 19.43
CA LEU A 163 -6.65 8.24 18.68
C LEU A 163 -5.96 7.16 19.53
N ASP A 164 -5.65 7.46 20.80
CA ASP A 164 -5.10 6.48 21.75
C ASP A 164 -6.09 5.32 22.00
N LEU A 165 -7.36 5.64 22.23
CA LEU A 165 -8.41 4.63 22.40
C LEU A 165 -8.56 3.76 21.16
N MET A 166 -8.57 4.36 19.96
CA MET A 166 -8.61 3.62 18.70
C MET A 166 -7.38 2.73 18.51
N THR A 167 -6.20 3.21 18.88
CA THR A 167 -4.95 2.45 18.82
C THR A 167 -5.02 1.21 19.71
N LYS A 168 -5.49 1.36 20.96
CA LYS A 168 -5.67 0.24 21.90
C LYS A 168 -6.72 -0.77 21.42
N ARG A 169 -7.86 -0.30 20.89
CA ARG A 169 -8.89 -1.17 20.30
C ARG A 169 -8.37 -1.95 19.10
N ALA A 170 -7.61 -1.29 18.21
CA ALA A 170 -6.98 -1.95 17.07
C ALA A 170 -5.96 -3.01 17.51
N ALA A 171 -5.15 -2.72 18.53
CA ALA A 171 -4.21 -3.68 19.12
C ALA A 171 -4.94 -4.93 19.65
N ILE A 172 -5.99 -4.76 20.46
CA ILE A 172 -6.80 -5.88 20.99
C ILE A 172 -7.40 -6.70 19.85
N PHE A 173 -7.99 -6.04 18.85
CA PHE A 173 -8.56 -6.73 17.68
C PHE A 173 -7.51 -7.58 16.96
N LEU A 174 -6.31 -7.02 16.72
CA LEU A 174 -5.23 -7.72 16.04
C LEU A 174 -4.75 -8.92 16.86
N LEU A 175 -4.59 -8.80 18.18
CA LEU A 175 -4.22 -9.94 19.03
C LEU A 175 -5.25 -11.08 18.93
N GLN A 176 -6.53 -10.76 19.09
CA GLN A 176 -7.61 -11.76 18.96
C GLN A 176 -7.66 -12.38 17.55
N PHE A 177 -7.33 -11.60 16.53
CA PHE A 177 -7.28 -12.08 15.16
C PHE A 177 -6.12 -13.06 14.94
N PHE A 178 -4.91 -12.73 15.40
CA PHE A 178 -3.74 -13.61 15.29
C PHE A 178 -3.84 -14.84 16.20
N GLU A 179 -4.52 -14.75 17.34
CA GLU A 179 -4.88 -15.92 18.15
C GLU A 179 -5.73 -16.91 17.36
N LYS A 180 -6.72 -16.43 16.61
CA LYS A 180 -7.54 -17.29 15.75
C LYS A 180 -6.74 -17.89 14.59
N ILE A 181 -5.77 -17.17 14.03
CA ILE A 181 -4.84 -17.73 13.04
C ILE A 181 -4.03 -18.86 13.69
N TRP A 182 -3.48 -18.62 14.89
CA TRP A 182 -2.70 -19.61 15.63
C TRP A 182 -3.49 -20.91 15.89
N ILE A 183 -4.74 -20.80 16.36
CA ILE A 183 -5.63 -21.95 16.61
C ILE A 183 -5.93 -22.75 15.32
N ASN A 184 -5.86 -22.10 14.16
CA ASN A 184 -6.16 -22.71 12.86
C ASN A 184 -4.93 -22.90 11.99
N GLN A 185 -3.74 -22.91 12.59
CA GLN A 185 -2.49 -23.13 11.88
C GLN A 185 -2.53 -24.42 11.06
N GLY A 186 -2.05 -24.36 9.82
CA GLY A 186 -2.05 -25.50 8.90
C GLY A 186 -3.42 -25.92 8.34
N LYS A 187 -4.51 -25.25 8.71
CA LYS A 187 -5.86 -25.50 8.15
C LYS A 187 -6.17 -24.69 6.89
N ALA A 188 -5.16 -24.07 6.30
CA ALA A 188 -5.30 -23.33 5.07
C ALA A 188 -5.54 -24.29 3.89
N GLU A 189 -6.59 -24.04 3.10
CA GLU A 189 -6.93 -24.90 1.96
C GLU A 189 -6.77 -24.18 0.63
N ARG A 190 -6.18 -24.85 -0.34
CA ARG A 190 -6.12 -24.41 -1.74
C ARG A 190 -7.20 -25.13 -2.54
N LYS A 191 -8.06 -24.39 -3.23
CA LYS A 191 -9.12 -24.94 -4.11
C LYS A 191 -9.04 -24.35 -5.51
N ILE A 192 -9.37 -25.18 -6.50
CA ILE A 192 -9.50 -24.77 -7.89
C ILE A 192 -10.99 -24.69 -8.20
N GLU A 193 -11.46 -23.52 -8.60
CA GLU A 193 -12.88 -23.24 -8.80
C GLU A 193 -13.13 -22.60 -10.16
N GLY A 194 -14.34 -22.82 -10.69
CA GLY A 194 -14.79 -22.28 -11.97
C GLY A 194 -15.04 -23.37 -13.01
N ALA A 195 -16.19 -23.28 -13.69
CA ALA A 195 -16.66 -24.31 -14.62
C ALA A 195 -15.91 -24.30 -15.96
N ARG A 196 -15.62 -23.12 -16.50
CA ARG A 196 -14.92 -22.95 -17.80
C ARG A 196 -13.50 -22.42 -17.64
N ILE A 197 -13.31 -21.45 -16.74
CA ILE A 197 -12.00 -20.89 -16.41
C ILE A 197 -11.70 -21.26 -14.96
N LYS A 198 -10.81 -22.24 -14.79
CA LYS A 198 -10.33 -22.68 -13.48
C LYS A 198 -9.43 -21.61 -12.86
N LYS A 199 -9.78 -21.14 -11.67
CA LYS A 199 -9.00 -20.17 -10.88
C LYS A 199 -8.66 -20.76 -9.51
N ILE A 200 -7.48 -20.43 -9.00
CA ILE A 200 -7.00 -20.87 -7.70
C ILE A 200 -7.46 -19.88 -6.63
N TYR A 201 -8.06 -20.39 -5.57
CA TYR A 201 -8.41 -19.64 -4.37
C TYR A 201 -7.87 -20.32 -3.12
N TYR A 202 -7.65 -19.51 -2.09
CA TYR A 202 -7.21 -19.95 -0.77
C TYR A 202 -8.25 -19.63 0.28
N TYR A 203 -8.48 -20.59 1.16
CA TYR A 203 -9.36 -20.48 2.31
C TYR A 203 -8.49 -20.49 3.55
N LEU A 204 -8.42 -19.34 4.23
CA LEU A 204 -7.58 -19.16 5.42
C LEU A 204 -8.50 -18.92 6.62
N PRO A 205 -8.76 -19.91 7.48
CA PRO A 205 -9.43 -19.64 8.73
C PRO A 205 -8.60 -18.62 9.55
N PRO A 206 -9.22 -17.64 10.23
CA PRO A 206 -10.65 -17.52 10.54
C PRO A 206 -11.48 -16.76 9.48
N LEU A 207 -10.94 -16.45 8.30
CA LEU A 207 -11.70 -15.74 7.27
C LEU A 207 -12.82 -16.63 6.74
N THR A 208 -14.00 -16.03 6.59
CA THR A 208 -15.14 -16.67 5.91
C THR A 208 -15.05 -16.52 4.40
N LYS A 209 -14.26 -15.55 3.90
CA LYS A 209 -14.11 -15.27 2.47
C LYS A 209 -12.86 -15.96 1.93
N ARG A 210 -12.99 -16.50 0.73
CA ARG A 210 -11.86 -16.97 -0.08
C ARG A 210 -10.98 -15.81 -0.54
N LEU A 211 -9.68 -16.04 -0.63
CA LEU A 211 -8.69 -15.10 -1.11
C LEU A 211 -8.17 -15.53 -2.50
N PRO A 212 -8.00 -14.59 -3.45
CA PRO A 212 -7.28 -14.88 -4.68
C PRO A 212 -5.79 -15.07 -4.40
N ILE A 213 -5.08 -15.77 -5.29
CA ILE A 213 -3.62 -15.96 -5.18
C ILE A 213 -2.84 -14.64 -5.02
N GLY A 214 -3.32 -13.57 -5.67
CA GLY A 214 -2.68 -12.25 -5.59
C GLY A 214 -2.81 -11.55 -4.23
N ALA A 215 -3.63 -12.07 -3.32
CA ALA A 215 -3.70 -11.60 -1.93
C ALA A 215 -2.67 -12.26 -1.02
N LEU A 216 -2.02 -13.35 -1.46
CA LEU A 216 -0.98 -14.02 -0.70
C LEU A 216 0.38 -13.30 -0.84
N PRO A 217 1.36 -13.62 0.02
CA PRO A 217 2.72 -13.15 -0.13
C PRO A 217 3.28 -13.41 -1.53
N MET A 218 4.20 -12.55 -1.98
CA MET A 218 4.67 -12.52 -3.36
C MET A 218 5.19 -13.88 -3.87
N GLY A 219 5.81 -14.68 -3.01
CA GLY A 219 6.37 -15.98 -3.38
C GLY A 219 5.33 -16.93 -3.98
N TYR A 220 4.07 -16.87 -3.52
CA TYR A 220 2.99 -17.73 -4.03
C TYR A 220 2.57 -17.41 -5.47
N SER A 221 2.96 -16.25 -6.00
CA SER A 221 2.72 -15.88 -7.40
C SER A 221 3.91 -16.19 -8.33
N SER A 222 4.97 -16.82 -7.80
CA SER A 222 6.15 -17.23 -8.58
C SER A 222 5.96 -18.61 -9.23
N SER A 223 6.88 -18.98 -10.13
CA SER A 223 6.93 -20.32 -10.72
C SER A 223 7.24 -21.43 -9.71
N HIS A 224 7.88 -21.07 -8.58
CA HIS A 224 8.27 -21.98 -7.50
C HIS A 224 7.69 -21.47 -6.17
N PRO A 225 6.39 -21.69 -5.92
CA PRO A 225 5.73 -21.17 -4.73
C PRO A 225 6.29 -21.79 -3.44
N PRO A 226 6.23 -21.07 -2.30
CA PRO A 226 6.70 -21.59 -1.02
C PRO A 226 5.97 -22.89 -0.64
N SER A 227 6.74 -23.90 -0.25
CA SER A 227 6.18 -25.15 0.27
C SER A 227 5.61 -24.97 1.67
N GLN A 228 4.48 -25.61 1.94
CA GLN A 228 3.91 -25.72 3.28
C GLN A 228 4.26 -27.04 3.96
N ASP A 229 4.74 -28.03 3.19
CA ASP A 229 5.02 -29.39 3.68
C ASP A 229 6.46 -29.53 4.20
N GLN A 230 7.37 -28.68 3.73
CA GLN A 230 8.76 -28.63 4.16
C GLN A 230 9.17 -27.22 4.55
N PHE A 231 10.14 -27.13 5.46
CA PHE A 231 10.69 -25.85 5.89
C PHE A 231 11.50 -25.21 4.75
N CYS A 232 12.56 -25.84 4.27
CA CYS A 232 13.43 -25.22 3.26
C CYS A 232 12.85 -25.36 1.85
N ASP A 233 12.82 -24.26 1.10
CA ASP A 233 12.38 -24.23 -0.30
C ASP A 233 13.51 -24.55 -1.30
N TYR A 234 14.74 -24.70 -0.81
CA TYR A 234 15.92 -25.04 -1.62
C TYR A 234 16.32 -26.52 -1.53
N CYS A 235 16.32 -27.08 -0.32
CA CYS A 235 16.76 -28.45 -0.07
C CYS A 235 15.62 -29.33 0.49
N ASN A 236 15.75 -30.64 0.35
CA ASN A 236 14.76 -31.62 0.82
C ASN A 236 14.99 -32.05 2.30
N ASN A 237 15.78 -31.28 3.06
CA ASN A 237 16.12 -31.64 4.43
C ASN A 237 15.02 -31.19 5.41
N ASN A 238 14.30 -32.15 5.98
CA ASN A 238 13.22 -31.90 6.94
C ASN A 238 13.65 -32.00 8.41
N PHE A 239 14.93 -32.30 8.69
CA PHE A 239 15.41 -32.53 10.06
C PHE A 239 15.71 -31.23 10.81
N ASN A 240 15.81 -30.11 10.10
CA ASN A 240 16.14 -28.80 10.68
C ASN A 240 15.04 -27.77 10.35
N ASN A 241 14.48 -27.12 11.37
CA ASN A 241 13.51 -26.02 11.19
C ASN A 241 14.13 -24.66 11.57
N TYR A 242 15.45 -24.58 11.67
CA TYR A 242 16.18 -23.34 11.94
C TYR A 242 16.64 -22.69 10.64
N GLY A 243 16.31 -21.42 10.48
CA GLY A 243 16.68 -20.65 9.31
C GLY A 243 15.89 -19.35 9.20
N TYR A 244 15.79 -18.84 7.98
CA TYR A 244 15.13 -17.59 7.67
C TYR A 244 13.83 -17.86 6.92
N VAL A 245 12.74 -17.27 7.37
CA VAL A 245 11.50 -17.20 6.60
C VAL A 245 11.27 -15.77 6.13
N LEU A 246 11.34 -15.58 4.83
CA LEU A 246 11.19 -14.31 4.15
C LEU A 246 9.73 -13.84 4.13
N ILE A 247 9.52 -12.55 3.90
CA ILE A 247 8.18 -11.95 3.83
C ILE A 247 7.36 -12.50 2.65
N CYS A 248 8.03 -12.97 1.58
CA CYS A 248 7.39 -13.61 0.43
C CYS A 248 6.82 -15.01 0.74
N GLY A 249 7.06 -15.55 1.94
CA GLY A 249 6.63 -16.87 2.38
C GLY A 249 7.69 -17.96 2.20
N HIS A 250 8.72 -17.72 1.37
CA HIS A 250 9.84 -18.64 1.22
C HIS A 250 10.66 -18.75 2.49
N ALA A 251 11.21 -19.92 2.74
CA ALA A 251 12.11 -20.18 3.85
C ALA A 251 13.31 -21.01 3.41
N TYR A 252 14.42 -20.76 4.07
CA TYR A 252 15.70 -21.38 3.79
C TYR A 252 16.39 -21.68 5.11
N HIS A 253 17.07 -22.82 5.19
CA HIS A 253 18.07 -23.02 6.25
C HIS A 253 19.13 -21.95 6.15
N GLN A 254 19.78 -21.64 7.27
CA GLN A 254 20.84 -20.64 7.30
C GLN A 254 21.95 -20.93 6.27
N GLU A 255 22.31 -22.21 6.11
CA GLU A 255 23.30 -22.69 5.14
C GLU A 255 22.81 -22.75 3.69
N CYS A 256 21.50 -22.73 3.44
CA CYS A 256 20.93 -22.70 2.09
C CYS A 256 20.66 -21.28 1.58
N PHE A 257 20.72 -20.29 2.47
CA PHE A 257 20.47 -18.88 2.13
C PHE A 257 21.76 -18.11 1.81
N MET A 258 22.90 -18.55 2.35
CA MET A 258 24.22 -18.01 2.02
C MET A 258 24.73 -18.59 0.70
#